data_AF-A0A950LZ80-F1
#
_entry.id   AF-A0A950LZ80-F1
#
_cell.length_a   1.000
_cell.length_b   1.000
_cell.length_c   1.000
_cell.angle_alpha   90.00
_cell.angle_beta   90.00
_cell.angle_gamma   90.00
#
_symmetry.space_group_name_H-M   'P 1'
#
loop_
_entity.id
_entity.type
_entity.pdbx_description
1 polymer ?
#
loop_
_entity_poly.entity_id
_entity_poly.type
_entity_poly.pdbx_seq_one_letter_code
_entity_poly.pdbx_strand_id
1 'polypeptide(L)'
;MYHFTLACAEQAKDWPLRAEVLSSMAKQAIRTGQPDEGLTLAEQALVRADRLTATDQALLHTDRARALAKMRRVNGTLTAIGTADEHFAHSAPDDDSPFVACYDAARHAQLSGQPLVDLAMLGRDPAQATDRLTAAVAGYPGGHRRYRAICLTKPASLTYGHRRPAPGRRHRTRGPGHRRHRPLSPRR
;
A
#
# COMPACT_ATOMS: atom_id res chain seq x y z
N MET A 1 -14.14 0.09 -22.20
CA MET A 1 -14.15 -1.39 -22.16
C MET A 1 -14.82 -1.91 -20.90
N TYR A 2 -14.39 -1.51 -19.69
CA TYR A 2 -14.97 -2.01 -18.42
C TYR A 2 -16.50 -1.86 -18.28
N HIS A 3 -17.09 -0.73 -18.69
CA HIS A 3 -18.54 -0.53 -18.57
C HIS A 3 -19.38 -1.52 -19.36
N PHE A 4 -18.90 -1.96 -20.54
CA PHE A 4 -19.61 -2.97 -21.34
C PHE A 4 -19.55 -4.33 -20.63
N THR A 5 -18.36 -4.75 -20.16
CA THR A 5 -18.21 -5.99 -19.42
C THR A 5 -19.04 -5.99 -18.13
N LEU A 6 -19.07 -4.87 -17.40
CA LEU A 6 -19.89 -4.72 -16.19
C LEU A 6 -21.38 -4.90 -16.51
N ALA A 7 -21.88 -4.25 -17.56
CA ALA A 7 -23.27 -4.39 -17.98
C ALA A 7 -23.61 -5.83 -18.38
N CYS A 8 -22.72 -6.52 -19.11
CA CYS A 8 -22.90 -7.93 -19.45
C CYS A 8 -22.92 -8.83 -18.20
N ALA A 9 -21.99 -8.63 -17.25
CA ALA A 9 -21.94 -9.40 -16.01
C ALA A 9 -23.20 -9.20 -15.15
N GLU A 10 -23.67 -7.96 -15.03
CA GLU A 10 -24.92 -7.63 -14.31
C GLU A 10 -26.15 -8.24 -14.99
N GLN A 11 -26.24 -8.16 -16.32
CA GLN A 11 -27.32 -8.78 -17.10
C GLN A 11 -27.33 -10.31 -16.95
N ALA A 12 -26.15 -10.94 -16.93
CA ALA A 12 -26.00 -12.38 -16.75
C ALA A 12 -26.11 -12.85 -15.28
N LYS A 13 -26.15 -11.92 -14.31
CA LYS A 13 -26.05 -12.19 -12.87
C LYS A 13 -24.78 -12.97 -12.50
N ASP A 14 -23.69 -12.70 -13.23
CA ASP A 14 -22.37 -13.24 -12.97
C ASP A 14 -21.68 -12.38 -11.89
N TRP A 15 -21.89 -12.75 -10.63
CA TRP A 15 -21.39 -12.00 -9.47
C TRP A 15 -19.85 -11.98 -9.38
N PRO A 16 -19.14 -13.11 -9.60
CA PRO A 16 -17.67 -13.09 -9.65
C PRO A 16 -17.12 -12.16 -10.74
N LEU A 17 -17.64 -12.23 -11.98
CA LEU A 17 -17.17 -11.36 -13.05
C LEU A 17 -17.48 -9.88 -12.77
N ARG A 18 -18.65 -9.58 -12.20
CA ARG A 18 -19.00 -8.23 -11.76
C ARG A 18 -18.00 -7.70 -10.73
N ALA A 19 -17.68 -8.51 -9.72
CA ALA A 19 -16.72 -8.17 -8.68
C ALA A 19 -15.31 -7.95 -9.26
N GLU A 20 -14.87 -8.80 -10.19
CA GLU A 20 -13.59 -8.66 -10.90
C GLU A 20 -13.48 -7.32 -11.64
N VAL A 21 -14.51 -6.98 -12.43
CA VAL A 21 -14.51 -5.75 -13.24
C VAL A 21 -14.50 -4.53 -12.33
N LEU A 22 -15.34 -4.52 -11.29
CA LEU A 22 -15.39 -3.42 -10.33
C LEU A 22 -14.09 -3.29 -9.53
N SER A 23 -13.48 -4.40 -9.10
CA SER A 23 -12.15 -4.41 -8.46
C SER A 23 -11.08 -3.81 -9.38
N SER A 24 -11.10 -4.17 -10.67
CA SER A 24 -10.18 -3.65 -11.67
C SER A 24 -10.35 -2.14 -11.87
N MET A 25 -11.59 -1.66 -11.96
CA MET A 25 -11.91 -0.24 -12.02
C MET A 25 -11.46 0.50 -10.75
N ALA A 26 -11.73 -0.06 -9.56
CA ALA A 26 -11.31 0.50 -8.28
C ALA A 26 -9.79 0.64 -8.19
N LYS A 27 -9.05 -0.43 -8.53
CA LYS A 27 -7.58 -0.44 -8.61
C LYS A 27 -7.06 0.63 -9.57
N GLN A 28 -7.74 0.88 -10.69
CA GLN A 28 -7.37 1.91 -11.64
C GLN A 28 -7.62 3.31 -11.08
N ALA A 29 -8.81 3.57 -10.55
CA ALA A 29 -9.18 4.87 -9.95
C ALA A 29 -8.22 5.25 -8.81
N ILE A 30 -7.92 4.31 -7.91
CA ILE A 30 -6.94 4.54 -6.82
C ILE A 30 -5.56 4.89 -7.39
N ARG A 31 -5.10 4.17 -8.44
CA ARG A 31 -3.79 4.42 -9.06
C ARG A 31 -3.69 5.77 -9.76
N THR A 32 -4.81 6.28 -10.30
CA THR A 32 -4.86 7.57 -11.00
C THR A 32 -5.20 8.74 -10.09
N GLY A 33 -5.21 8.54 -8.76
CA GLY A 33 -5.42 9.62 -7.80
C GLY A 33 -6.88 9.93 -7.50
N GLN A 34 -7.80 9.03 -7.82
CA GLN A 34 -9.24 9.12 -7.52
C GLN A 34 -9.62 8.07 -6.46
N PRO A 35 -9.15 8.19 -5.20
CA PRO A 35 -9.36 7.16 -4.19
C PRO A 35 -10.81 7.08 -3.70
N ASP A 36 -11.57 8.18 -3.74
CA ASP A 36 -12.99 8.18 -3.35
C ASP A 36 -13.85 7.39 -4.34
N GLU A 37 -13.67 7.63 -5.64
CA GLU A 37 -14.26 6.79 -6.71
C GLU A 37 -13.83 5.32 -6.56
N GLY A 38 -12.54 5.09 -6.26
CA GLY A 38 -12.04 3.76 -5.99
C GLY A 38 -12.69 3.08 -4.80
N LEU A 39 -13.04 3.83 -3.75
CA LEU A 39 -13.79 3.33 -2.60
C LEU A 39 -15.21 2.95 -3.00
N THR A 40 -15.90 3.82 -3.73
CA THR A 40 -17.26 3.57 -4.25
C THR A 40 -17.31 2.28 -5.07
N LEU A 41 -16.37 2.10 -5.99
CA LEU A 41 -16.28 0.89 -6.83
C LEU A 41 -15.99 -0.38 -6.01
N ALA A 42 -15.10 -0.31 -5.02
CA ALA A 42 -14.80 -1.43 -4.13
C ALA A 42 -16.01 -1.82 -3.25
N GLU A 43 -16.76 -0.83 -2.76
CA GLU A 43 -17.98 -1.08 -1.97
C GLU A 43 -19.13 -1.58 -2.86
N GLN A 44 -19.25 -1.08 -4.09
CA GLN A 44 -20.19 -1.61 -5.09
C GLN A 44 -19.89 -3.07 -5.46
N ALA A 45 -18.60 -3.45 -5.51
CA ALA A 45 -18.20 -4.84 -5.75
C ALA A 45 -18.63 -5.78 -4.62
N LEU A 46 -18.68 -5.29 -3.38
CA LEU A 46 -19.14 -6.02 -2.20
C LEU A 46 -20.67 -6.12 -2.09
N VAL A 47 -21.43 -5.38 -2.92
CA VAL A 47 -22.88 -5.59 -3.01
C VAL A 47 -23.14 -7.02 -3.51
N ARG A 48 -23.95 -7.76 -2.75
CA ARG A 48 -24.16 -9.22 -2.92
C ARG A 48 -22.93 -10.07 -2.60
N ALA A 49 -22.16 -9.69 -1.58
CA ALA A 49 -21.08 -10.51 -1.02
C ALA A 49 -21.52 -11.94 -0.64
N ASP A 50 -22.82 -12.19 -0.39
CA ASP A 50 -23.38 -13.54 -0.20
C ASP A 50 -23.20 -14.47 -1.42
N ARG A 51 -22.85 -13.92 -2.58
CA ARG A 51 -22.62 -14.64 -3.85
C ARG A 51 -21.15 -14.72 -4.24
N LEU A 52 -20.25 -14.28 -3.37
CA LEU A 52 -18.81 -14.24 -3.61
C LEU A 52 -18.09 -15.22 -2.70
N THR A 53 -16.98 -15.79 -3.16
CA THR A 53 -16.14 -16.63 -2.31
C THR A 53 -15.50 -15.79 -1.21
N ALA A 54 -14.99 -16.44 -0.16
CA ALA A 54 -14.22 -15.74 0.86
C ALA A 54 -12.96 -15.08 0.27
N THR A 55 -12.34 -15.68 -0.75
CA THR A 55 -11.18 -15.10 -1.45
C THR A 55 -11.54 -13.83 -2.22
N ASP A 56 -12.67 -13.82 -2.92
CA ASP A 56 -13.20 -12.62 -3.58
C ASP A 56 -13.40 -11.49 -2.56
N GLN A 57 -14.08 -11.79 -1.45
CA GLN A 57 -14.35 -10.81 -0.39
C GLN A 57 -13.04 -10.28 0.22
N ALA A 58 -12.08 -11.15 0.51
CA ALA A 58 -10.77 -10.76 1.01
C ALA A 58 -10.06 -9.77 0.06
N LEU A 59 -10.02 -10.08 -1.24
CA LEU A 59 -9.42 -9.21 -2.25
C LEU A 59 -10.11 -7.84 -2.28
N LEU A 60 -11.44 -7.81 -2.32
CA LEU A 60 -12.21 -6.56 -2.38
C LEU A 60 -11.98 -5.68 -1.13
N HIS A 61 -11.89 -6.29 0.05
CA HIS A 61 -11.57 -5.58 1.28
C HIS A 61 -10.15 -4.99 1.27
N THR A 62 -9.16 -5.62 0.60
CA THR A 62 -7.84 -4.99 0.40
C THR A 62 -7.88 -3.78 -0.53
N ASP A 63 -8.74 -3.79 -1.55
CA ASP A 63 -8.95 -2.63 -2.42
C ASP A 63 -9.60 -1.47 -1.65
N ARG A 64 -10.62 -1.78 -0.84
CA ARG A 64 -11.28 -0.84 0.08
C ARG A 64 -10.29 -0.22 1.05
N ALA A 65 -9.44 -1.04 1.69
CA ALA A 65 -8.40 -0.56 2.60
C ALA A 65 -7.43 0.42 1.93
N ARG A 66 -7.02 0.12 0.69
CA ARG A 66 -6.11 0.98 -0.08
C ARG A 66 -6.74 2.32 -0.44
N ALA A 67 -8.01 2.33 -0.84
CA ALA A 67 -8.75 3.57 -1.09
C ALA A 67 -8.83 4.44 0.18
N LEU A 68 -9.25 3.85 1.30
CA LEU A 68 -9.35 4.52 2.60
C LEU A 68 -7.99 5.09 3.06
N ALA A 69 -6.91 4.35 2.85
CA ALA A 69 -5.57 4.79 3.24
C ALA A 69 -5.12 6.01 2.43
N LYS A 70 -5.39 6.03 1.12
CA LYS A 70 -5.12 7.20 0.27
C LYS A 70 -5.93 8.44 0.67
N MET A 71 -7.10 8.25 1.27
CA MET A 71 -7.92 9.31 1.86
C MET A 71 -7.54 9.63 3.32
N ARG A 72 -6.48 9.01 3.87
CA ARG A 72 -6.04 9.17 5.27
C ARG A 72 -7.09 8.75 6.32
N ARG A 73 -8.04 7.87 5.95
CA ARG A 73 -9.11 7.36 6.83
C ARG A 73 -8.62 6.18 7.66
N VAL A 74 -7.79 6.46 8.65
CA VAL A 74 -6.99 5.46 9.38
C VAL A 74 -7.81 4.30 9.97
N ASN A 75 -8.86 4.59 10.74
CA ASN A 75 -9.66 3.53 11.36
C ASN A 75 -10.35 2.67 10.31
N GLY A 76 -10.89 3.29 9.25
CA GLY A 76 -11.50 2.57 8.14
C GLY A 76 -10.51 1.66 7.42
N THR A 77 -9.27 2.11 7.21
CA THR A 77 -8.21 1.28 6.63
C THR A 77 -7.92 0.05 7.50
N LEU A 78 -7.77 0.22 8.81
CA LEU A 78 -7.47 -0.90 9.72
C LEU A 78 -8.63 -1.88 9.81
N THR A 79 -9.87 -1.40 9.89
CA THR A 79 -11.06 -2.26 9.85
C THR A 79 -11.13 -3.04 8.54
N ALA A 80 -10.95 -2.38 7.40
CA ALA A 80 -10.99 -3.05 6.09
C ALA A 80 -9.87 -4.09 5.94
N ILE A 81 -8.69 -3.85 6.50
CA ILE A 81 -7.62 -4.83 6.58
C ILE A 81 -8.04 -6.03 7.43
N GLY A 82 -8.56 -5.81 8.63
CA GLY A 82 -8.99 -6.90 9.52
C GLY A 82 -10.05 -7.78 8.88
N THR A 83 -11.05 -7.16 8.23
CA THR A 83 -12.08 -7.90 7.48
C THR A 83 -11.48 -8.67 6.28
N ALA A 84 -10.47 -8.11 5.60
CA ALA A 84 -9.78 -8.85 4.55
C ALA A 84 -9.04 -10.08 5.11
N ASP A 85 -8.36 -9.93 6.25
CA ASP A 85 -7.63 -11.01 6.91
C ASP A 85 -8.60 -12.12 7.38
N GLU A 86 -9.76 -11.73 7.94
CA GLU A 86 -10.83 -12.66 8.35
C GLU A 86 -11.38 -13.48 7.19
N HIS A 87 -11.71 -12.84 6.06
CA HIS A 87 -12.18 -13.57 4.88
C HIS A 87 -11.10 -14.47 4.29
N PHE A 88 -9.85 -14.00 4.23
CA PHE A 88 -8.74 -14.79 3.71
C PHE A 88 -8.49 -16.05 4.56
N ALA A 89 -8.70 -15.97 5.88
CA ALA A 89 -8.63 -17.13 6.77
C ALA A 89 -9.69 -18.22 6.47
N HIS A 90 -10.76 -17.85 5.75
CA HIS A 90 -11.83 -18.75 5.31
C HIS A 90 -11.78 -19.05 3.80
N SER A 91 -10.68 -18.67 3.11
CA SER A 91 -10.50 -18.96 1.68
C SER A 91 -10.43 -20.46 1.41
N ALA A 92 -11.14 -20.88 0.36
CA ALA A 92 -11.14 -22.25 -0.16
C ALA A 92 -10.72 -22.20 -1.65
N PRO A 93 -9.42 -22.39 -1.97
CA PRO A 93 -8.91 -22.22 -3.33
C PRO A 93 -9.56 -23.10 -4.39
N ASP A 94 -10.13 -24.24 -4.00
CA ASP A 94 -10.81 -25.15 -4.92
C ASP A 94 -12.14 -24.59 -5.44
N ASP A 95 -12.74 -23.64 -4.71
CA ASP A 95 -14.00 -22.97 -5.06
C ASP A 95 -13.78 -21.65 -5.81
N ASP A 96 -12.53 -21.25 -5.99
CA ASP A 96 -12.17 -19.91 -6.47
C ASP A 96 -12.29 -19.77 -7.98
N SER A 97 -12.77 -18.61 -8.41
CA SER A 97 -12.81 -18.25 -9.83
C SER A 97 -11.38 -18.12 -10.39
N PRO A 98 -11.16 -18.29 -11.71
CA PRO A 98 -9.86 -18.07 -12.33
C PRO A 98 -9.25 -16.69 -12.04
N PHE A 99 -10.08 -15.69 -11.75
CA PHE A 99 -9.66 -14.34 -11.40
C PHE A 99 -8.90 -14.28 -10.07
N VAL A 100 -9.43 -14.95 -9.04
CA VAL A 100 -8.82 -14.98 -7.70
C VAL A 100 -7.93 -16.20 -7.45
N ALA A 101 -7.84 -17.15 -8.40
CA ALA A 101 -6.89 -18.26 -8.31
C ALA A 101 -5.42 -17.82 -8.13
N CYS A 102 -5.06 -16.60 -8.57
CA CYS A 102 -3.74 -16.00 -8.34
C CYS A 102 -3.60 -15.25 -6.99
N TYR A 103 -4.63 -15.28 -6.13
CA TYR A 103 -4.71 -14.61 -4.84
C TYR A 103 -4.28 -15.53 -3.70
N ASP A 104 -2.98 -15.78 -3.66
CA ASP A 104 -2.33 -16.57 -2.62
C ASP A 104 -1.96 -15.72 -1.38
N ALA A 105 -1.38 -16.38 -0.37
CA ALA A 105 -0.92 -15.73 0.85
C ALA A 105 0.10 -14.62 0.58
N ALA A 106 0.96 -14.77 -0.44
CA ALA A 106 1.95 -13.76 -0.81
C ALA A 106 1.25 -12.50 -1.34
N ARG A 107 0.25 -12.66 -2.21
CA ARG A 107 -0.56 -11.56 -2.74
C ARG A 107 -1.42 -10.94 -1.66
N HIS A 108 -2.05 -11.73 -0.79
CA HIS A 108 -2.82 -11.19 0.33
C HIS A 108 -1.95 -10.30 1.24
N ALA A 109 -0.79 -10.81 1.68
CA ALA A 109 0.17 -10.05 2.48
C ALA A 109 0.68 -8.79 1.76
N GLN A 110 0.94 -8.86 0.45
CA GLN A 110 1.28 -7.67 -0.33
C GLN A 110 0.15 -6.63 -0.28
N LEU A 111 -1.08 -7.03 -0.61
CA LEU A 111 -2.19 -6.10 -0.77
C LEU A 111 -2.70 -5.54 0.57
N SER A 112 -2.62 -6.29 1.67
CA SER A 112 -2.96 -5.81 3.02
C SER A 112 -1.82 -5.03 3.67
N GLY A 113 -0.56 -5.25 3.26
CA GLY A 113 0.60 -4.47 3.71
C GLY A 113 0.71 -3.08 3.05
N GLN A 114 0.29 -2.93 1.80
CA GLN A 114 0.42 -1.67 1.06
C GLN A 114 -0.33 -0.47 1.68
N PRO A 115 -1.59 -0.59 2.14
CA PRO A 115 -2.29 0.50 2.81
C PRO A 115 -1.62 0.89 4.13
N LEU A 116 -0.99 -0.07 4.84
CA LEU A 116 -0.26 0.22 6.08
C LEU A 116 0.98 1.07 5.84
N VAL A 117 1.64 0.95 4.69
CA VAL A 117 2.73 1.86 4.29
C VAL A 117 2.22 3.30 4.19
N ASP A 118 1.05 3.50 3.57
CA ASP A 118 0.44 4.82 3.46
C ASP A 118 0.09 5.38 4.86
N LEU A 119 -0.35 4.55 5.81
CA LEU A 119 -0.56 4.95 7.20
C LEU A 119 0.75 5.25 7.95
N ALA A 120 1.80 4.47 7.72
CA ALA A 120 3.11 4.71 8.33
C ALA A 120 3.71 6.04 7.87
N MET A 121 3.49 6.44 6.61
CA MET A 121 3.83 7.78 6.12
C MET A 121 3.07 8.92 6.84
N LEU A 122 1.95 8.61 7.51
CA LEU A 122 1.22 9.54 8.38
C LEU A 122 1.69 9.50 9.85
N GLY A 123 2.77 8.77 10.15
CA GLY A 123 3.35 8.68 11.50
C GLY A 123 2.87 7.48 12.34
N ARG A 124 2.17 6.52 11.74
CA ARG A 124 1.85 5.23 12.40
C ARG A 124 3.09 4.32 12.41
N ASP A 125 3.08 3.35 13.32
CA ASP A 125 4.12 2.32 13.41
C ASP A 125 4.22 1.52 12.09
N PRO A 126 5.41 1.46 11.44
CA PRO A 126 5.62 0.70 10.22
C PRO A 126 5.79 -0.82 10.43
N ALA A 127 5.81 -1.34 11.67
CA ALA A 127 6.10 -2.75 11.94
C ALA A 127 5.20 -3.71 11.14
N GLN A 128 3.87 -3.57 11.27
CA GLN A 128 2.91 -4.43 10.58
C GLN A 128 3.02 -4.34 9.04
N ALA A 129 3.37 -3.17 8.50
CA ALA A 129 3.60 -3.00 7.06
C ALA A 129 4.85 -3.77 6.61
N THR A 130 5.93 -3.66 7.39
CA THR A 130 7.21 -4.34 7.15
C THR A 130 7.06 -5.84 7.17
N ASP A 131 6.39 -6.38 8.19
CA ASP A 131 6.19 -7.83 8.35
C ASP A 131 5.44 -8.42 7.17
N ARG A 132 4.33 -7.79 6.78
CA ARG A 132 3.49 -8.26 5.66
C ARG A 132 4.21 -8.19 4.32
N LEU A 133 4.91 -7.10 4.04
CA LEU A 133 5.65 -6.96 2.78
C LEU A 133 6.86 -7.91 2.74
N THR A 134 7.47 -8.23 3.88
CA THR A 134 8.53 -9.23 3.98
C THR A 134 7.98 -10.64 3.73
N ALA A 135 6.85 -11.00 4.34
CA ALA A 135 6.15 -12.25 4.08
C ALA A 135 5.78 -12.41 2.60
N ALA A 136 5.28 -11.34 1.96
CA ALA A 136 4.98 -11.33 0.53
C ALA A 136 6.22 -11.62 -0.33
N VAL A 137 7.36 -10.97 -0.04
CA VAL A 137 8.61 -11.22 -0.78
C VAL A 137 9.09 -12.66 -0.63
N ALA A 138 8.95 -13.24 0.55
CA ALA A 138 9.34 -14.63 0.83
C ALA A 138 8.42 -15.64 0.11
N GLY A 139 7.12 -15.34 0.02
CA GLY A 139 6.14 -16.21 -0.63
C GLY A 139 6.18 -16.18 -2.17
N TYR A 140 6.67 -15.12 -2.79
CA TYR A 140 6.71 -15.02 -4.25
C TYR A 140 7.82 -15.88 -4.89
N PRO A 141 7.49 -16.80 -5.82
CA PRO A 141 8.49 -17.57 -6.57
C PRO A 141 9.43 -16.67 -7.38
N GLY A 142 10.64 -17.15 -7.68
CA GLY A 142 11.71 -16.38 -8.35
C GLY A 142 11.32 -15.69 -9.68
N GLY A 143 10.30 -16.17 -10.39
CA GLY A 143 9.75 -15.57 -11.60
C GLY A 143 8.91 -14.29 -11.38
N HIS A 144 8.45 -14.02 -10.15
CA HIS A 144 7.53 -12.91 -9.83
C HIS A 144 8.27 -11.59 -9.57
N ARG A 145 9.21 -11.23 -10.46
CA ARG A 145 10.12 -10.09 -10.28
C ARG A 145 9.38 -8.77 -10.05
N ARG A 146 8.28 -8.53 -10.76
CA ARG A 146 7.47 -7.30 -10.61
C ARG A 146 6.83 -7.19 -9.22
N TYR A 147 6.21 -8.26 -8.72
CA TYR A 147 5.53 -8.24 -7.43
C TYR A 147 6.51 -8.10 -6.28
N ARG A 148 7.65 -8.82 -6.35
CA ARG A 148 8.76 -8.64 -5.42
C ARG A 148 9.30 -7.21 -5.43
N ALA A 149 9.50 -6.61 -6.61
CA ALA A 149 9.94 -5.22 -6.72
C ALA A 149 8.95 -4.24 -6.04
N ILE A 150 7.64 -4.40 -6.26
CA ILE A 150 6.62 -3.57 -5.60
C ILE A 150 6.70 -3.69 -4.07
N CYS A 151 6.89 -4.90 -3.55
CA CYS A 151 7.03 -5.13 -2.11
C CYS A 151 8.31 -4.53 -1.53
N LEU A 152 9.41 -4.54 -2.27
CA LEU A 152 10.71 -4.05 -1.80
C LEU A 152 10.84 -2.52 -1.86
N THR A 153 10.24 -1.86 -2.86
CA THR A 153 10.36 -0.40 -3.04
C THR A 153 9.59 0.40 -1.99
N LYS A 154 8.45 -0.11 -1.53
CA LYS A 154 7.56 0.60 -0.60
C LYS A 154 8.14 0.76 0.83
N PRO A 155 8.71 -0.29 1.46
CA PRO A 155 9.41 -0.18 2.75
C PRO A 155 10.66 0.70 2.67
N ALA A 156 11.40 0.63 1.56
CA ALA A 156 12.57 1.50 1.34
C ALA A 156 12.20 3.00 1.35
N SER A 157 10.97 3.33 0.97
CA SER A 157 10.46 4.71 1.05
C SER A 157 10.17 5.13 2.50
N LEU A 158 9.77 4.20 3.37
CA LEU A 158 9.58 4.45 4.81
C LEU A 158 10.92 4.74 5.51
N THR A 159 11.96 3.98 5.21
CA THR A 159 13.29 4.18 5.80
C THR A 159 13.97 5.47 5.32
N TYR A 160 13.69 5.92 4.09
CA TYR A 160 14.20 7.21 3.59
C TYR A 160 13.38 8.41 4.08
N GLY A 161 12.06 8.31 4.16
CA GLY A 161 11.17 9.39 4.63
C GLY A 161 11.24 9.63 6.14
N HIS A 162 11.55 8.60 6.93
CA HIS A 162 11.71 8.73 8.39
C HIS A 162 13.11 9.21 8.81
N ARG A 163 14.06 9.33 7.86
CA ARG A 163 15.36 9.94 8.11
C ARG A 163 15.18 11.45 8.21
N ARG A 164 14.81 11.91 9.40
CA ARG A 164 14.91 13.31 9.83
C ARG A 164 16.24 13.86 9.32
N PRO A 165 16.28 14.96 8.53
CA PRO A 165 17.55 15.52 8.11
C PRO A 165 18.37 15.77 9.38
N ALA A 166 19.57 15.20 9.44
CA ALA A 166 20.47 15.45 10.57
C ALA A 166 20.55 16.96 10.75
N PRO A 167 20.42 17.51 11.98
CA PRO A 167 20.61 18.94 12.19
C PRO A 167 21.94 19.30 11.55
N GLY A 168 21.87 20.16 10.53
CA GLY A 168 23.00 20.47 9.68
C GLY A 168 24.19 20.75 10.56
N ARG A 169 25.27 19.97 10.39
CA ARG A 169 26.57 20.30 10.96
C ARG A 169 26.86 21.70 10.47
N ARG A 170 26.64 22.70 11.33
CA ARG A 170 27.16 24.04 11.14
C ARG A 170 28.65 23.85 11.02
N HIS A 171 29.16 23.86 9.79
CA HIS A 171 30.55 24.12 9.55
C HIS A 171 30.83 25.48 10.17
N ARG A 172 31.33 25.47 11.41
CA ARG A 172 32.07 26.61 11.96
C ARG A 172 33.23 26.80 11.01
N THR A 173 33.06 27.71 10.05
CA THR A 173 34.17 28.30 9.31
C THR A 173 35.05 28.94 10.37
N ARG A 174 36.17 28.28 10.65
CA ARG A 174 37.25 28.81 11.47
C ARG A 174 37.83 29.97 10.66
N GLY A 175 37.39 31.19 10.96
CA GLY A 175 37.91 32.41 10.37
C GLY A 175 39.44 32.48 10.57
N PRO A 176 40.20 32.98 9.59
CA PRO A 176 41.65 33.03 9.67
C PRO A 176 42.07 34.00 10.79
N GLY A 177 43.08 33.57 11.56
CA GLY A 177 43.54 34.27 12.75
C GLY A 177 44.04 35.69 12.44
N HIS A 178 43.53 36.66 13.20
CA HIS A 178 44.16 37.95 13.36
C HIS A 178 45.56 37.76 13.95
N ARG A 179 46.60 37.90 13.11
CA ARG A 179 47.97 38.16 13.58
C ARG A 179 47.96 39.51 14.26
N ARG A 180 48.19 39.50 15.57
CA ARG A 180 48.39 40.70 16.39
C ARG A 180 49.68 41.39 15.95
N HIS A 181 49.57 42.63 15.51
CA HIS A 181 50.71 43.52 15.35
C HIS A 181 51.37 43.76 16.72
N ARG A 182 52.67 43.50 16.79
CA ARG A 182 53.54 43.78 17.94
C ARG A 182 54.10 45.20 17.75
N PRO A 183 53.90 46.15 18.67
CA PRO A 183 54.57 47.44 18.57
C PRO A 183 56.04 47.31 19.00
N LEU A 184 56.93 47.90 18.21
CA LEU A 184 58.33 48.11 18.53
C LEU A 184 58.44 49.26 19.54
N SER A 185 59.02 49.00 20.71
CA SER A 185 59.44 50.04 21.65
C SER A 185 60.72 50.73 21.15
N PRO A 186 60.89 52.06 21.35
CA PRO A 186 62.11 52.76 20.96
C PRO A 186 63.21 52.56 22.00
N ARG A 187 64.44 52.27 21.52
CA ARG A 187 65.65 52.31 22.35
C ARG A 187 66.10 53.78 22.52
N ARG A 188 66.42 54.13 23.76
CA ARG A 188 67.37 55.20 24.10
C ARG A 188 68.79 54.73 23.80
#